data_AF-A0A1F6LU21-F1
#
_entry.id   AF-A0A1F6LU21-F1
#
_cell.length_a   1.000
_cell.length_b   1.000
_cell.length_c   1.000
_cell.angle_alpha   90.00
_cell.angle_beta   90.00
_cell.angle_gamma   90.00
#
_symmetry.space_group_name_H-M   'P 1'
#
loop_
_entity.id
_entity.type
_entity.pdbx_description
1 polymer ?
#
loop_
_entity_poly.entity_id
_entity_poly.type
_entity_poly.pdbx_seq_one_letter_code
_entity_poly.pdbx_strand_id
1 'polypeptide(L)' 'MGKIRRGNYIFVSWVGDHGHHVHVYRDGKLVLKWDLDENRAIKGRITGKLRKLINQLRKEGLL' A
#
# COMPACT_ATOMS: atom_id res chain seq x y z
N MET A 1 -0.31 -4.43 10.86
CA MET A 1 -0.92 -3.11 11.13
C MET A 1 0.19 -2.14 11.43
N GLY A 2 0.33 -1.08 10.64
CA GLY A 2 1.40 -0.11 10.80
C GLY A 2 1.24 1.06 9.83
N LYS A 3 1.79 2.22 10.20
CA LYS A 3 1.76 3.44 9.39
C LYS A 3 3.19 3.85 9.03
N ILE A 4 3.51 3.87 7.74
CA ILE A 4 4.85 4.16 7.23
C ILE A 4 4.79 5.33 6.26
N ARG A 5 5.74 6.26 6.38
CA ARG A 5 5.91 7.36 5.42
C ARG A 5 7.09 7.05 4.50
N ARG A 6 6.88 7.06 3.17
CA ARG A 6 7.95 6.87 2.19
C ARG A 6 7.64 7.50 0.84
N GLY A 7 8.60 8.21 0.26
CA GLY A 7 8.50 8.74 -1.11
C GLY A 7 7.34 9.73 -1.33
N ASN A 8 6.98 10.50 -0.29
CA ASN A 8 5.81 11.37 -0.21
C ASN A 8 4.45 10.65 -0.19
N TYR A 9 4.42 9.40 0.26
CA TYR A 9 3.20 8.63 0.52
C TYR A 9 3.15 8.15 1.96
N ILE A 10 1.94 7.89 2.43
CA ILE A 10 1.66 7.20 3.69
C ILE A 10 1.06 5.84 3.37
N PHE A 11 1.68 4.77 3.86
CA PHE A 11 1.23 3.39 3.74
C PHE A 11 0.64 2.96 5.07
N VAL A 12 -0.58 2.44 5.06
CA VAL A 12 -1.27 1.92 6.23
C VAL A 12 -1.65 0.47 5.96
N SER A 13 -0.98 -0.48 6.63
CA SER A 13 -1.25 -1.91 6.46
C SER A 13 -2.45 -2.35 7.31
N TRP A 14 -3.33 -3.14 6.71
CA TRP A 14 -4.56 -3.66 7.29
C TRP A 14 -4.65 -5.16 7.05
N VAL A 15 -5.20 -5.89 8.04
CA VAL A 15 -5.62 -7.29 7.90
C VAL A 15 -7.12 -7.30 8.16
N GLY A 16 -7.91 -7.70 7.16
CA GLY A 16 -9.37 -7.58 7.21
C GLY A 16 -10.11 -8.61 6.36
N ASP A 17 -11.38 -8.34 6.09
CA ASP A 17 -12.34 -9.20 5.37
C ASP A 17 -11.93 -9.56 3.93
N HIS A 18 -10.99 -8.82 3.34
CA HIS A 18 -10.39 -9.08 2.03
C HIS A 18 -8.89 -9.40 2.13
N GLY A 19 -8.46 -10.12 3.16
CA GLY A 19 -7.04 -10.47 3.36
C GLY A 19 -6.16 -9.28 3.74
N HIS A 20 -4.87 -9.39 3.41
CA HIS A 20 -3.85 -8.39 3.73
C HIS A 20 -3.84 -7.31 2.66
N HIS A 21 -4.09 -6.06 3.05
CA HIS A 21 -4.06 -4.95 2.10
C HIS A 21 -3.41 -3.70 2.69
N VAL A 22 -2.95 -2.82 1.81
CA VAL A 22 -2.36 -1.53 2.18
C VAL A 22 -3.15 -0.38 1.59
N HIS A 23 -3.49 0.59 2.44
CA HIS A 23 -4.00 1.89 2.03
C HIS A 23 -2.84 2.84 1.80
N VAL A 24 -2.79 3.45 0.63
CA VAL A 24 -1.78 4.44 0.28
C VAL A 24 -2.44 5.81 0.18
N TYR A 25 -1.91 6.76 0.93
CA TYR A 25 -2.34 8.15 0.92
C TYR A 25 -1.24 9.06 0.40
N ARG A 26 -1.65 10.16 -0.23
CA ARG A 26 -0.79 11.27 -0.60
C ARG A 26 -1.54 12.57 -0.31
N ASP A 27 -0.89 13.51 0.37
CA ASP A 27 -1.50 14.80 0.73
C ASP A 27 -2.87 14.65 1.41
N GLY A 28 -2.98 13.65 2.30
CA GLY A 28 -4.21 13.33 3.04
C GLY A 28 -5.28 12.56 2.25
N LYS A 29 -5.11 12.35 0.93
CA LYS A 29 -6.11 11.67 0.07
C LYS A 29 -5.72 10.22 -0.17
N LEU A 30 -6.70 9.31 -0.10
CA LEU A 30 -6.50 7.90 -0.46
C LEU A 30 -6.32 7.79 -1.97
N VAL A 31 -5.14 7.34 -2.40
CA VAL A 31 -4.79 7.21 -3.83
C VAL A 31 -4.78 5.75 -4.31
N LEU A 32 -4.57 4.80 -3.40
CA LEU A 32 -4.57 3.37 -3.74
C LEU A 32 -5.00 2.53 -2.52
N LYS A 33 -5.85 1.53 -2.76
CA LYS A 33 -6.07 0.38 -1.88
C LYS A 33 -5.54 -0.83 -2.62
N TRP A 34 -4.52 -1.49 -2.09
CA TRP A 34 -3.79 -2.56 -2.76
C TRP A 34 -3.86 -3.86 -1.97
N ASP A 35 -4.29 -4.93 -2.63
CA ASP A 35 -4.30 -6.28 -2.11
C ASP A 35 -2.88 -6.87 -2.19
N LEU A 36 -2.31 -7.24 -1.05
CA LEU A 36 -0.95 -7.77 -0.94
C LEU A 36 -0.89 -9.26 -1.28
N ASP A 37 -2.00 -9.97 -1.16
CA ASP A 37 -2.10 -11.41 -1.40
C ASP A 37 -2.27 -11.65 -2.91
N GLU A 38 -3.23 -10.97 -3.52
CA GLU A 38 -3.56 -11.13 -4.94
C GLU A 38 -2.77 -10.20 -5.87
N ASN A 39 -2.00 -9.25 -5.31
CA ASN A 39 -1.24 -8.26 -6.06
C ASN A 39 -2.09 -7.47 -7.06
N ARG A 40 -3.26 -7.00 -6.64
CA ARG A 40 -4.16 -6.18 -7.45
C ARG A 40 -4.67 -4.95 -6.71
N ALA A 41 -5.07 -3.95 -7.48
CA ALA A 41 -5.71 -2.77 -6.92
C ALA A 41 -7.18 -3.10 -6.60
N ILE A 42 -7.56 -2.91 -5.33
CA ILE A 42 -8.97 -2.92 -4.91
C ILE A 42 -9.61 -1.57 -5.27
N LYS A 43 -8.88 -0.47 -5.07
CA LYS A 43 -9.32 0.89 -5.41
C LYS A 43 -8.13 1.76 -5.85
N GLY A 44 -8.39 2.66 -6.79
CA GLY A 44 -7.39 3.59 -7.31
C GLY A 44 -6.49 2.95 -8.37
N ARG A 45 -5.41 3.65 -8.72
CA ARG A 45 -4.51 3.21 -9.78
C ARG A 45 -3.09 3.06 -9.27
N ILE A 46 -2.50 1.88 -9.49
CA ILE A 46 -1.10 1.66 -9.21
C ILE A 46 -0.23 2.30 -10.29
N THR A 47 0.75 3.11 -9.87
CA THR A 47 1.79 3.66 -10.73
C THR A 47 3.07 2.84 -10.58
N GLY A 48 3.99 2.92 -11.55
CA GLY A 48 5.29 2.23 -11.46
C GLY A 48 6.08 2.59 -10.19
N LYS A 49 6.03 3.86 -9.77
CA LYS A 49 6.64 4.33 -8.51
C LYS A 49 6.01 3.66 -7.30
N LEU A 50 4.67 3.62 -7.21
CA LEU A 50 3.97 2.99 -6.09
C LEU A 50 4.24 1.49 -6.01
N ARG A 51 4.24 0.79 -7.16
CA ARG A 51 4.58 -0.63 -7.22
C ARG A 51 5.99 -0.90 -6.68
N LYS A 52 6.97 -0.09 -7.08
CA LYS A 52 8.35 -0.21 -6.58
C LYS A 52 8.42 0.01 -5.06
N LEU A 53 7.74 1.02 -4.54
CA LEU A 53 7.71 1.32 -3.10
C LEU A 53 7.05 0.20 -2.28
N ILE A 54 5.89 -0.31 -2.73
CA ILE A 54 5.21 -1.43 -2.07
C ILE A 54 6.11 -2.66 -2.04
N ASN A 55 6.76 -3.00 -3.17
CA ASN A 55 7.67 -4.14 -3.24
C ASN A 55 8.89 -3.98 -2.32
N GLN A 56 9.43 -2.76 -2.19
CA GLN A 56 10.53 -2.50 -1.24
C GLN A 56 10.07 -2.71 0.21
N LEU A 57 8.92 -2.16 0.58
CA LEU A 57 8.38 -2.31 1.94
C LEU A 57 8.09 -3.78 2.28
N ARG A 58 7.58 -4.57 1.33
CA ARG A 58 7.40 -6.03 1.52
C ARG A 58 8.71 -6.76 1.74
N LYS A 59 9.74 -6.44 0.94
CA LYS A 59 11.09 -7.03 1.09
C LYS A 59 11.72 -6.69 2.44
N GLU A 60 11.39 -5.54 2.99
CA GLU A 60 11.81 -5.09 4.32
C GLU A 60 10.95 -5.68 5.47
N GLY A 61 9.91 -6.47 5.17
CA GLY A 61 9.00 -7.03 6.18
C GLY A 61 8.05 -6.00 6.82
N LEU A 62 7.87 -4.85 6.16
CA LEU A 62 7.09 -3.72 6.66
C LEU A 62 5.64 -3.70 6.17
N LEU A 63 5.34 -4.45 5.09
CA LEU A 63 4.00 -4.69 4.54
C LEU A 63 3.74 -6.18 4.41
#